data_AF-A0A432URE8-F1
#
_entry.id   AF-A0A432URE8-F1
#
_cell.length_a   1.000
_cell.length_b   1.000
_cell.length_c   1.000
_cell.angle_alpha   90.00
_cell.angle_beta   90.00
_cell.angle_gamma   90.00
#
_symmetry.space_group_name_H-M   'P 1'
#
loop_
_entity.id
_entity.type
_entity.pdbx_description
1 polymer ?
#
loop_
_entity_poly.entity_id
_entity_poly.type
_entity_poly.pdbx_seq_one_letter_code
_entity_poly.pdbx_strand_id
1 'polypeptide(L)'
;MSEQLIDILWVLISAVLVALMQPGFTALEAGATRTKNSISTAIKNVSDFLIAFMIFVVVGASIMLGTSHHGVFGWSPIFFYETSLPELILTLFHAMFVSTAVTIISGSIAERTKYTSYLIIAVIVSLFIYPVQAHWIWNSDGWLAQLGFIDFAGSTVVHSVGGWAALAAILIIGPRLGRFETKENPFEQANLAYSALGVFLIWLGWIGFNGGSVLALNYETGKVILNTLIAGAIGGITGLIISRFYTGYYQVIDIINGILAGLVAITASAHLASPAAAILVGMLGYLAYLSGKILLVKWKIDDALEAVPVHLFAGVAGTLLVAFLVDGVSFWQQFKIQLLGIIVVGLLTFLISYTFLSVINRFYPLRVSESKEILGLNISEHQASTSMFDLAQAMNNQAQQQDFSKKIMVEPYSDASLIAAYYNHVTQAFNQLNDEKEALIEESYQMANYDQLTGLAKRRLLVNELGRSIARLDRHPQSNAILFIDLDGFKSINDQHGHNAGDALLKEAAARIQKIIRKTDLAARFGGDEFVVLLENIQNESFAAQVADKIIAALRSPILLSNNAEGQISASIGLKIFNASGKQHIDDILNQADKAMYEAKRRGKGQWVLA
;
A
#
# COMPACT_ATOMS: atom_id res chain seq x y z
N MET A 1 4.79 -10.81 -58.00
CA MET A 1 3.81 -11.33 -57.01
C MET A 1 2.45 -11.25 -57.66
N SER A 2 1.64 -12.32 -57.66
CA SER A 2 0.25 -12.22 -58.16
C SER A 2 -0.53 -11.22 -57.30
N GLU A 3 -1.54 -10.56 -57.88
CA GLU A 3 -2.39 -9.59 -57.17
C GLU A 3 -3.00 -10.20 -55.89
N GLN A 4 -3.50 -11.44 -56.00
CA GLN A 4 -3.98 -12.21 -54.84
C GLN A 4 -2.93 -12.41 -53.74
N LEU A 5 -1.64 -12.61 -54.08
CA LEU A 5 -0.59 -12.79 -53.08
C LEU A 5 -0.21 -11.46 -52.41
N ILE A 6 -0.40 -10.32 -53.09
CA ILE A 6 -0.26 -8.97 -52.51
C ILE A 6 -1.36 -8.73 -51.47
N ASP A 7 -2.60 -9.06 -51.80
CA ASP A 7 -3.74 -8.91 -50.89
C ASP A 7 -3.57 -9.77 -49.64
N ILE A 8 -3.19 -11.04 -49.82
CA ILE A 8 -2.88 -11.96 -48.72
C ILE A 8 -1.76 -11.41 -47.84
N LEU A 9 -0.67 -10.90 -48.44
CA LEU A 9 0.44 -10.30 -47.71
C LEU A 9 -0.01 -9.07 -46.91
N TRP A 10 -0.86 -8.23 -47.50
CA TRP A 10 -1.41 -7.06 -46.83
C TRP A 10 -2.26 -7.43 -45.61
N VAL A 11 -3.14 -8.43 -45.72
CA VAL A 11 -3.93 -8.90 -44.58
C VAL A 11 -3.05 -9.50 -43.48
N LEU A 12 -1.99 -10.22 -43.84
CA LEU A 12 -1.00 -10.72 -42.86
C LEU A 12 -0.28 -9.59 -42.13
N ILE A 13 0.22 -8.58 -42.87
CA ILE A 13 0.85 -7.39 -42.28
C ILE A 13 -0.15 -6.66 -41.37
N SER A 14 -1.40 -6.56 -41.82
CA SER A 14 -2.48 -5.95 -41.05
C SER A 14 -2.75 -6.71 -39.76
N ALA A 15 -2.74 -8.05 -39.76
CA ALA A 15 -2.85 -8.85 -38.56
C ALA A 15 -1.70 -8.56 -37.57
N VAL A 16 -0.46 -8.42 -38.06
CA VAL A 16 0.69 -8.04 -37.22
C VAL A 16 0.52 -6.63 -36.64
N LEU A 17 0.02 -5.67 -37.42
CA LEU A 17 -0.27 -4.33 -36.95
C LEU A 17 -1.38 -4.33 -35.88
N VAL A 18 -2.45 -5.12 -36.05
CA VAL A 18 -3.48 -5.25 -35.00
C VAL A 18 -2.93 -5.95 -33.76
N ALA A 19 -2.04 -6.95 -33.90
CA ALA A 19 -1.35 -7.55 -32.77
C ALA A 19 -0.53 -6.51 -31.97
N LEU A 20 0.04 -5.51 -32.65
CA LEU A 20 0.77 -4.39 -32.01
C LEU A 20 -0.13 -3.50 -31.14
N MET A 21 -1.45 -3.55 -31.31
CA MET A 21 -2.36 -2.87 -30.39
C MET A 21 -2.28 -3.45 -28.97
N GLN A 22 -1.96 -4.74 -28.80
CA GLN A 22 -1.88 -5.40 -27.49
C GLN A 22 -0.81 -4.83 -26.54
N PRO A 23 0.47 -4.67 -26.96
CA PRO A 23 1.44 -3.92 -26.15
C PRO A 23 1.05 -2.44 -26.02
N GLY A 24 0.29 -1.89 -26.97
CA GLY A 24 -0.28 -0.54 -26.89
C GLY A 24 -1.31 -0.40 -25.76
N PHE A 25 -2.27 -1.31 -25.64
CA PHE A 25 -3.21 -1.39 -24.52
C PHE A 25 -2.44 -1.62 -23.21
N THR A 26 -1.52 -2.58 -23.19
CA THR A 26 -0.66 -2.83 -22.02
C THR A 26 -0.01 -1.54 -21.51
N ALA A 27 0.59 -0.73 -22.40
CA ALA A 27 1.23 0.53 -22.05
C ALA A 27 0.23 1.62 -21.63
N LEU A 28 -0.89 1.76 -22.37
CA LEU A 28 -1.98 2.66 -22.05
C LEU A 28 -2.48 2.44 -20.62
N GLU A 29 -2.82 1.19 -20.32
CA GLU A 29 -3.49 0.83 -19.09
C GLU A 29 -2.55 0.79 -17.88
N ALA A 30 -1.35 0.21 -18.05
CA ALA A 30 -0.35 0.21 -16.97
C ALA A 30 0.11 1.62 -16.61
N GLY A 31 0.15 2.54 -17.58
CA GLY A 31 0.47 3.96 -17.35
C GLY A 31 -0.67 4.75 -16.72
N ALA A 32 -1.93 4.43 -17.04
CA ALA A 32 -3.11 5.19 -16.60
C ALA A 32 -3.66 4.71 -15.24
N THR A 33 -3.31 3.51 -14.81
CA THR A 33 -3.60 2.99 -13.47
C THR A 33 -2.61 3.53 -12.44
N ARG A 34 -2.94 3.40 -11.14
CA ARG A 34 -2.03 3.74 -10.04
C ARG A 34 -0.82 2.81 -10.04
N THR A 35 0.34 3.32 -9.62
CA THR A 35 1.63 2.57 -9.59
C THR A 35 1.53 1.22 -8.89
N LYS A 36 0.73 1.10 -7.82
CA LYS A 36 0.51 -0.15 -7.08
C LYS A 36 -0.25 -1.25 -7.85
N ASN A 37 -0.77 -0.94 -9.04
CA ASN A 37 -1.58 -1.82 -9.88
C ASN A 37 -1.04 -2.01 -11.30
N SER A 38 -0.01 -1.25 -11.71
CA SER A 38 0.51 -1.24 -13.09
C SER A 38 0.94 -2.62 -13.61
N ILE A 39 1.58 -3.43 -12.77
CA ILE A 39 2.05 -4.79 -13.12
C ILE A 39 0.86 -5.75 -13.25
N SER A 40 -0.12 -5.67 -12.34
CA SER A 40 -1.34 -6.47 -12.44
C SER A 40 -2.10 -6.17 -13.72
N THR A 41 -2.18 -4.89 -14.11
CA THR A 41 -2.78 -4.47 -15.37
C THR A 41 -2.03 -5.02 -16.58
N ALA A 42 -0.70 -4.95 -16.59
CA ALA A 42 0.10 -5.47 -17.68
C ALA A 42 -0.02 -7.01 -17.84
N ILE A 43 0.01 -7.75 -16.73
CA ILE A 43 -0.16 -9.21 -16.76
C ILE A 43 -1.56 -9.60 -17.26
N LYS A 44 -2.60 -8.83 -16.89
CA LYS A 44 -3.96 -9.05 -17.42
C LYS A 44 -4.00 -8.92 -18.94
N ASN A 45 -3.43 -7.85 -19.49
CA ASN A 45 -3.36 -7.63 -20.93
C ASN A 45 -2.61 -8.77 -21.65
N VAL A 46 -1.44 -9.19 -21.15
CA VAL A 46 -0.71 -10.33 -21.73
C VAL A 46 -1.55 -11.61 -21.68
N SER A 47 -2.23 -11.85 -20.57
CA SER A 47 -2.97 -13.09 -20.34
C SER A 47 -4.28 -13.16 -21.12
N ASP A 48 -4.98 -12.05 -21.32
CA ASP A 48 -6.15 -12.03 -22.18
C ASP A 48 -5.79 -12.32 -23.63
N PHE A 49 -4.67 -11.80 -24.12
CA PHE A 49 -4.24 -12.07 -25.49
C PHE A 49 -4.01 -13.56 -25.68
N LEU A 50 -3.28 -14.21 -24.76
CA LEU A 50 -3.05 -15.65 -24.81
C LEU A 50 -4.36 -16.46 -24.81
N ILE A 51 -5.31 -16.08 -23.96
CA ILE A 51 -6.58 -16.81 -23.81
C ILE A 51 -7.50 -16.57 -25.01
N ALA A 52 -7.75 -15.30 -25.35
CA ALA A 52 -8.66 -14.91 -26.43
C ALA A 52 -8.15 -15.41 -27.79
N PHE A 53 -6.83 -15.31 -28.04
CA PHE A 53 -6.20 -15.85 -29.23
C PHE A 53 -6.43 -17.36 -29.35
N MET A 54 -6.10 -18.13 -28.29
CA MET A 54 -6.23 -19.58 -28.32
C MET A 54 -7.68 -20.04 -28.43
N ILE A 55 -8.60 -19.42 -27.69
CA ILE A 55 -10.03 -19.74 -27.77
C ILE A 55 -10.56 -19.46 -29.16
N PHE A 56 -10.19 -18.32 -29.75
CA PHE A 56 -10.66 -17.98 -31.08
C PHE A 56 -10.10 -18.93 -32.13
N VAL A 57 -8.79 -19.17 -32.15
CA VAL A 57 -8.16 -20.06 -33.13
C VAL A 57 -8.71 -21.48 -33.04
N VAL A 58 -8.96 -22.01 -31.84
CA VAL A 58 -9.46 -23.38 -31.66
C VAL A 58 -10.96 -23.50 -31.93
N VAL A 59 -11.77 -22.53 -31.50
CA VAL A 59 -13.24 -22.62 -31.55
C VAL A 59 -13.90 -21.38 -32.15
N GLY A 60 -13.49 -20.18 -31.76
CA GLY A 60 -14.17 -18.94 -32.21
C GLY A 60 -14.20 -18.75 -33.72
N ALA A 61 -13.11 -19.08 -34.43
CA ALA A 61 -13.06 -19.03 -35.89
C ALA A 61 -14.12 -19.94 -36.52
N SER A 62 -14.32 -21.13 -35.95
CA SER A 62 -15.35 -22.09 -36.37
C SER A 62 -16.76 -21.51 -36.25
N ILE A 63 -17.01 -20.73 -35.19
CA ILE A 63 -18.31 -20.09 -34.92
C ILE A 63 -18.53 -18.87 -35.83
N MET A 64 -17.47 -18.08 -36.05
CA MET A 64 -17.55 -16.83 -36.78
C MET A 64 -17.51 -17.03 -38.31
N LEU A 65 -16.52 -17.77 -38.79
CA LEU A 65 -16.20 -17.93 -40.22
C LEU A 65 -16.78 -19.22 -40.82
N GLY A 66 -17.25 -20.15 -39.99
CA GLY A 66 -17.79 -21.43 -40.44
C GLY A 66 -19.09 -21.30 -41.25
N THR A 67 -19.52 -22.42 -41.82
CA THR A 67 -20.77 -22.51 -42.59
C THR A 67 -21.95 -22.02 -41.76
N SER A 68 -22.70 -21.08 -42.31
CA SER A 68 -23.78 -20.42 -41.57
C SER A 68 -24.99 -21.32 -41.35
N HIS A 69 -25.52 -21.30 -40.13
CA HIS A 69 -26.78 -21.89 -39.75
C HIS A 69 -27.82 -20.79 -39.54
N HIS A 70 -28.67 -20.58 -40.55
CA HIS A 70 -29.74 -19.57 -40.56
C HIS A 70 -29.27 -18.13 -40.30
N GLY A 71 -27.99 -17.81 -40.55
CA GLY A 71 -27.42 -16.50 -40.26
C GLY A 71 -27.15 -16.21 -38.78
N VAL A 72 -27.41 -17.17 -37.87
CA VAL A 72 -27.34 -16.99 -36.41
C VAL A 72 -26.01 -17.46 -35.83
N PHE A 73 -25.42 -18.53 -36.34
CA PHE A 73 -24.08 -18.96 -35.94
C PHE A 73 -23.44 -19.78 -37.06
N GLY A 74 -22.12 -19.75 -37.14
CA GLY A 74 -21.36 -20.62 -38.05
C GLY A 74 -20.91 -21.91 -37.36
N TRP A 75 -20.67 -22.95 -38.15
CA TRP A 75 -19.92 -24.11 -37.67
C TRP A 75 -19.12 -24.79 -38.78
N SER A 76 -17.81 -24.70 -38.68
CA SER A 76 -16.84 -25.52 -39.42
C SER A 76 -15.65 -25.77 -38.51
N PRO A 77 -15.16 -27.01 -38.31
CA PRO A 77 -14.06 -27.31 -37.38
C PRO A 77 -12.67 -26.85 -37.88
N ILE A 78 -12.52 -25.57 -38.25
CA ILE A 78 -11.39 -24.96 -38.99
C ILE A 78 -10.02 -25.36 -38.42
N PHE A 79 -9.87 -25.37 -37.10
CA PHE A 79 -8.60 -25.67 -36.42
C PHE A 79 -8.04 -27.07 -36.72
N PHE A 80 -8.91 -28.05 -36.97
CA PHE A 80 -8.53 -29.47 -37.07
C PHE A 80 -8.23 -29.94 -38.49
N TYR A 81 -8.38 -29.07 -39.49
CA TYR A 81 -8.22 -29.41 -40.90
C TYR A 81 -7.25 -28.45 -41.58
N GLU A 82 -6.59 -28.92 -42.64
CA GLU A 82 -5.77 -28.05 -43.48
C GLU A 82 -6.68 -27.07 -44.24
N THR A 83 -6.40 -25.78 -44.08
CA THR A 83 -7.13 -24.69 -44.76
C THR A 83 -6.24 -24.00 -45.78
N SER A 84 -6.86 -23.25 -46.68
CA SER A 84 -6.10 -22.43 -47.63
C SER A 84 -5.33 -21.30 -46.92
N LEU A 85 -4.26 -20.81 -47.55
CA LEU A 85 -3.47 -19.69 -47.00
C LEU A 85 -4.32 -18.42 -46.71
N PRO A 86 -5.26 -17.99 -47.57
CA PRO A 86 -6.15 -16.88 -47.27
C PRO A 86 -7.01 -17.10 -46.02
N GLU A 87 -7.59 -18.30 -45.85
CA GLU A 87 -8.43 -18.63 -44.69
C GLU A 87 -7.63 -18.65 -43.39
N LEU A 88 -6.39 -19.15 -43.44
CA LEU A 88 -5.48 -19.13 -42.30
C LEU A 88 -5.13 -17.70 -41.88
N ILE A 89 -4.81 -16.84 -42.85
CA ILE A 89 -4.47 -15.44 -42.59
C ILE A 89 -5.70 -14.64 -42.12
N LEU A 90 -6.88 -14.93 -42.66
CA LEU A 90 -8.14 -14.33 -42.18
C LEU A 90 -8.46 -14.76 -40.75
N THR A 91 -8.21 -16.02 -40.40
CA THR A 91 -8.33 -16.53 -39.03
C THR A 91 -7.40 -15.78 -38.08
N LEU A 92 -6.13 -15.58 -38.48
CA LEU A 92 -5.16 -14.80 -37.70
C LEU A 92 -5.63 -13.34 -37.54
N PHE A 93 -6.13 -12.72 -38.61
CA PHE A 93 -6.62 -11.35 -38.59
C PHE A 93 -7.75 -11.19 -37.58
N HIS A 94 -8.77 -12.03 -37.60
CA HIS A 94 -9.89 -11.96 -36.64
C HIS A 94 -9.52 -12.40 -35.22
N ALA A 95 -8.52 -13.27 -35.05
CA ALA A 95 -7.97 -13.60 -33.73
C ALA A 95 -7.37 -12.36 -33.03
N MET A 96 -6.90 -11.37 -33.80
CA MET A 96 -6.45 -10.11 -33.22
C MET A 96 -7.63 -9.21 -32.82
N PHE A 97 -8.74 -9.24 -33.57
CA PHE A 97 -9.92 -8.40 -33.29
C PHE A 97 -10.66 -8.86 -32.03
N VAL A 98 -10.84 -10.17 -31.83
CA VAL A 98 -11.43 -10.70 -30.59
C VAL A 98 -10.56 -10.38 -29.37
N SER A 99 -9.23 -10.45 -29.52
CA SER A 99 -8.30 -10.08 -28.46
C SER A 99 -8.45 -8.59 -28.10
N THR A 100 -8.61 -7.72 -29.10
CA THR A 100 -8.94 -6.31 -28.88
C THR A 100 -10.30 -6.11 -28.20
N ALA A 101 -11.33 -6.86 -28.58
CA ALA A 101 -12.65 -6.75 -27.94
C ALA A 101 -12.60 -7.12 -26.44
N VAL A 102 -11.82 -8.15 -26.09
CA VAL A 102 -11.63 -8.61 -24.71
C VAL A 102 -10.80 -7.61 -23.91
N THR A 103 -9.68 -7.14 -24.44
CA THR A 103 -8.73 -6.29 -23.70
C THR A 103 -9.35 -4.96 -23.27
N ILE A 104 -10.30 -4.42 -24.04
CA ILE A 104 -11.10 -3.21 -23.68
C ILE A 104 -11.70 -3.31 -22.27
N ILE A 105 -12.09 -4.52 -21.85
CA ILE A 105 -12.74 -4.74 -20.56
C ILE A 105 -11.74 -4.60 -19.40
N SER A 106 -10.46 -4.97 -19.61
CA SER A 106 -9.43 -4.91 -18.56
C SER A 106 -9.24 -3.49 -18.03
N GLY A 107 -9.14 -2.50 -18.93
CA GLY A 107 -9.09 -1.09 -18.59
C GLY A 107 -10.24 -0.66 -17.69
N SER A 108 -11.49 -0.94 -18.05
CA SER A 108 -12.64 -0.50 -17.24
C SER A 108 -12.66 -1.11 -15.84
N ILE A 109 -12.21 -2.37 -15.69
CA ILE A 109 -12.28 -3.14 -14.44
C ILE A 109 -10.97 -3.16 -13.62
N ALA A 110 -9.96 -2.40 -14.04
CA ALA A 110 -8.64 -2.36 -13.41
C ALA A 110 -8.66 -1.99 -11.91
N GLU A 111 -7.59 -2.33 -11.20
CA GLU A 111 -7.31 -1.97 -9.79
C GLU A 111 -8.13 -2.63 -8.68
N ARG A 112 -9.31 -3.19 -8.98
CA ARG A 112 -10.17 -3.84 -7.96
C ARG A 112 -10.68 -5.23 -8.33
N THR A 113 -10.47 -5.67 -9.56
CA THR A 113 -10.91 -6.99 -10.04
C THR A 113 -9.81 -8.02 -9.87
N LYS A 114 -10.17 -9.19 -9.34
CA LYS A 114 -9.26 -10.33 -9.24
C LYS A 114 -8.73 -10.73 -10.61
N TYR A 115 -7.46 -11.12 -10.66
CA TYR A 115 -6.82 -11.62 -11.88
C TYR A 115 -7.59 -12.80 -12.49
N THR A 116 -7.96 -13.80 -11.69
CA THR A 116 -8.72 -14.99 -12.15
C THR A 116 -10.11 -14.63 -12.67
N SER A 117 -10.78 -13.65 -12.08
CA SER A 117 -12.09 -13.17 -12.53
C SER A 117 -12.01 -12.51 -13.90
N TYR A 118 -10.89 -11.83 -14.19
CA TYR A 118 -10.65 -11.28 -15.52
C TYR A 118 -10.47 -12.38 -16.58
N LEU A 119 -9.73 -13.45 -16.28
CA LEU A 119 -9.57 -14.57 -17.21
C LEU A 119 -10.92 -15.24 -17.56
N ILE A 120 -11.82 -15.34 -16.58
CA ILE A 120 -13.19 -15.83 -16.81
C ILE A 120 -13.95 -14.92 -17.78
N ILE A 121 -13.85 -13.59 -17.59
CA ILE A 121 -14.46 -12.61 -18.52
C ILE A 121 -13.91 -12.81 -19.94
N ALA A 122 -12.58 -12.97 -20.07
CA ALA A 122 -11.93 -13.20 -21.36
C ALA A 122 -12.48 -14.45 -22.07
N VAL A 123 -12.65 -15.56 -21.34
CA VAL A 123 -13.25 -16.79 -21.88
C VAL A 123 -14.68 -16.55 -22.35
N ILE A 124 -15.51 -15.90 -21.53
CA ILE A 124 -16.93 -15.69 -21.86
C ILE A 124 -17.09 -14.88 -23.14
N VAL A 125 -16.36 -13.77 -23.24
CA VAL A 125 -16.49 -12.84 -24.37
C VAL A 125 -15.90 -13.44 -25.64
N SER A 126 -14.72 -14.06 -25.56
CA SER A 126 -14.05 -14.64 -26.74
C SER A 126 -14.72 -15.89 -27.29
N LEU A 127 -15.46 -16.65 -26.46
CA LEU A 127 -16.13 -17.87 -26.90
C LEU A 127 -17.60 -17.66 -27.26
N PHE A 128 -18.38 -17.00 -26.39
CA PHE A 128 -19.84 -17.02 -26.49
C PHE A 128 -20.45 -15.75 -27.07
N ILE A 129 -19.77 -14.61 -26.95
CA ILE A 129 -20.33 -13.31 -27.35
C ILE A 129 -19.78 -12.88 -28.69
N TYR A 130 -18.46 -12.65 -28.75
CA TYR A 130 -17.82 -12.03 -29.90
C TYR A 130 -17.98 -12.85 -31.20
N PRO A 131 -17.65 -14.15 -31.26
CA PRO A 131 -17.70 -14.90 -32.52
C PRO A 131 -19.10 -14.99 -33.12
N VAL A 132 -20.13 -15.13 -32.25
CA VAL A 132 -21.53 -15.21 -32.67
C VAL A 132 -21.99 -13.89 -33.28
N GLN A 133 -21.68 -12.76 -32.64
CA GLN A 133 -22.10 -11.45 -33.14
C GLN A 133 -21.27 -11.01 -34.35
N ALA A 134 -20.00 -11.39 -34.42
CA ALA A 134 -19.17 -11.25 -35.62
C ALA A 134 -19.72 -12.06 -36.79
N HIS A 135 -20.26 -13.26 -36.54
CA HIS A 135 -20.99 -14.00 -37.57
C HIS A 135 -22.20 -13.22 -38.10
N TRP A 136 -23.00 -12.60 -37.22
CA TRP A 136 -24.19 -11.85 -37.66
C TRP A 136 -23.87 -10.69 -38.60
N ILE A 137 -22.73 -10.04 -38.37
CA ILE A 137 -22.36 -8.76 -38.98
C ILE A 137 -21.43 -8.94 -40.18
N TRP A 138 -20.50 -9.89 -40.12
CA TRP A 138 -19.44 -10.04 -41.12
C TRP A 138 -19.51 -11.32 -41.94
N ASN A 139 -20.29 -12.32 -41.52
CA ASN A 139 -20.59 -13.43 -42.42
C ASN A 139 -21.59 -12.95 -43.47
N SER A 140 -21.38 -13.31 -44.74
CA SER A 140 -22.29 -12.95 -45.82
C SER A 140 -23.71 -13.42 -45.56
N ASP A 141 -23.90 -14.57 -44.93
CA ASP A 141 -25.22 -15.13 -44.58
C ASP A 141 -25.72 -14.65 -43.20
N GLY A 142 -24.92 -13.88 -42.48
CA GLY A 142 -25.25 -13.31 -41.18
C GLY A 142 -26.51 -12.43 -41.26
N TRP A 143 -27.43 -12.59 -40.31
CA TRP A 143 -28.74 -11.95 -40.42
C TRP A 143 -28.68 -10.41 -40.38
N LEU A 144 -27.72 -9.80 -39.65
CA LEU A 144 -27.53 -8.35 -39.65
C LEU A 144 -26.90 -7.88 -40.96
N ALA A 145 -25.93 -8.62 -41.49
CA ALA A 145 -25.34 -8.37 -42.80
C ALA A 145 -26.42 -8.38 -43.90
N GLN A 146 -27.30 -9.38 -43.89
CA GLN A 146 -28.44 -9.53 -44.81
C GLN A 146 -29.46 -8.39 -44.70
N LEU A 147 -29.63 -7.82 -43.50
CA LEU A 147 -30.49 -6.63 -43.30
C LEU A 147 -29.85 -5.33 -43.80
N GLY A 148 -28.56 -5.33 -44.17
CA GLY A 148 -27.81 -4.15 -44.58
C GLY A 148 -27.19 -3.37 -43.42
N PHE A 149 -26.97 -4.00 -42.28
CA PHE A 149 -26.20 -3.40 -41.19
C PHE A 149 -24.74 -3.30 -41.60
N ILE A 150 -24.18 -2.09 -41.48
CA ILE A 150 -22.80 -1.80 -41.86
C ILE A 150 -21.99 -1.49 -40.61
N ASP A 151 -20.97 -2.29 -40.39
CA ASP A 151 -19.92 -2.05 -39.40
C ASP A 151 -18.61 -2.51 -40.02
N PHE A 152 -17.89 -1.59 -40.67
CA PHE A 152 -16.78 -1.93 -41.56
C PHE A 152 -15.65 -2.72 -40.88
N ALA A 153 -15.11 -2.18 -39.79
CA ALA A 153 -14.01 -2.77 -39.05
C ALA A 153 -14.34 -3.01 -37.57
N GLY A 154 -15.54 -2.65 -37.08
CA GLY A 154 -16.00 -3.06 -35.75
C GLY A 154 -16.19 -1.96 -34.70
N SER A 155 -16.78 -0.81 -35.03
CA SER A 155 -17.27 0.14 -34.01
C SER A 155 -18.33 -0.51 -33.12
N THR A 156 -19.15 -1.40 -33.67
CA THR A 156 -20.13 -2.17 -32.91
C THR A 156 -19.53 -3.49 -32.44
N VAL A 157 -19.09 -4.35 -33.37
CA VAL A 157 -18.76 -5.75 -33.03
C VAL A 157 -17.48 -5.95 -32.23
N VAL A 158 -16.55 -5.00 -32.25
CA VAL A 158 -15.35 -5.00 -31.40
C VAL A 158 -15.54 -4.01 -30.25
N HIS A 159 -15.68 -2.72 -30.58
CA HIS A 159 -15.63 -1.67 -29.56
C HIS A 159 -16.89 -1.62 -28.71
N SER A 160 -18.08 -1.58 -29.31
CA SER A 160 -19.32 -1.57 -28.52
C SER A 160 -19.52 -2.87 -27.76
N VAL A 161 -19.16 -4.04 -28.32
CA VAL A 161 -19.17 -5.33 -27.59
C VAL A 161 -18.27 -5.27 -26.36
N GLY A 162 -17.00 -4.87 -26.52
CA GLY A 162 -16.09 -4.67 -25.40
C GLY A 162 -16.64 -3.68 -24.36
N GLY A 163 -17.21 -2.56 -24.84
CA GLY A 163 -17.79 -1.51 -23.99
C GLY A 163 -19.06 -1.93 -23.24
N TRP A 164 -19.97 -2.70 -23.86
CA TRP A 164 -21.16 -3.23 -23.19
C TRP A 164 -20.81 -4.30 -22.16
N ALA A 165 -19.85 -5.18 -22.47
CA ALA A 165 -19.35 -6.17 -21.53
C ALA A 165 -18.63 -5.50 -20.35
N ALA A 166 -17.84 -4.45 -20.61
CA ALA A 166 -17.22 -3.63 -19.59
C ALA A 166 -18.25 -2.94 -18.70
N LEU A 167 -19.30 -2.34 -19.28
CA LEU A 167 -20.39 -1.72 -18.53
C LEU A 167 -21.09 -2.73 -17.62
N ALA A 168 -21.39 -3.93 -18.11
CA ALA A 168 -21.96 -5.00 -17.30
C ALA A 168 -21.05 -5.38 -16.13
N ALA A 169 -19.74 -5.53 -16.37
CA ALA A 169 -18.77 -5.89 -15.34
C ALA A 169 -18.64 -4.81 -14.25
N ILE A 170 -18.50 -3.52 -14.62
CA ILE A 170 -18.33 -2.43 -13.64
C ILE A 170 -19.57 -2.20 -12.79
N LEU A 171 -20.78 -2.47 -13.31
CA LEU A 171 -22.02 -2.39 -12.53
C LEU A 171 -22.11 -3.47 -11.44
N ILE A 172 -21.45 -4.61 -11.63
CA ILE A 172 -21.40 -5.71 -10.65
C ILE A 172 -20.26 -5.50 -9.65
N ILE A 173 -19.09 -5.09 -10.15
CA ILE A 173 -17.87 -4.93 -9.34
C ILE A 173 -17.93 -3.67 -8.47
N GLY A 174 -18.61 -2.63 -8.94
CA GLY A 174 -18.76 -1.35 -8.26
C GLY A 174 -17.50 -0.47 -8.32
N PRO A 175 -17.57 0.72 -7.69
CA PRO A 175 -16.53 1.74 -7.80
C PRO A 175 -15.29 1.46 -6.95
N ARG A 176 -14.12 1.93 -7.38
CA ARG A 176 -12.88 1.87 -6.57
C ARG A 176 -13.05 2.65 -5.27
N LEU A 177 -12.42 2.16 -4.21
CA LEU A 177 -12.43 2.81 -2.90
C LEU A 177 -11.91 4.25 -3.00
N GLY A 178 -12.61 5.20 -2.37
CA GLY A 178 -12.28 6.62 -2.42
C GLY A 178 -12.72 7.39 -3.67
N ARG A 179 -13.17 6.75 -4.77
CA ARG A 179 -13.45 7.43 -6.06
C ARG A 179 -14.47 8.55 -5.96
N PHE A 180 -15.52 8.35 -5.17
CA PHE A 180 -16.68 9.25 -5.04
C PHE A 180 -16.88 9.77 -3.61
N GLU A 181 -15.88 9.64 -2.74
CA GLU A 181 -15.95 10.05 -1.33
C GLU A 181 -15.62 11.53 -1.14
N THR A 182 -14.71 12.09 -1.96
CA THR A 182 -14.38 13.52 -1.98
C THR A 182 -14.62 14.10 -3.37
N LYS A 183 -14.96 15.39 -3.45
CA LYS A 183 -15.26 16.07 -4.72
C LYS A 183 -14.05 16.21 -5.66
N GLU A 184 -12.83 16.07 -5.15
CA GLU A 184 -11.60 16.57 -5.81
C GLU A 184 -10.39 15.64 -5.65
N ASN A 185 -10.51 14.34 -5.90
CA ASN A 185 -9.31 13.51 -6.03
C ASN A 185 -9.33 12.67 -7.31
N PRO A 186 -8.80 13.19 -8.44
CA PRO A 186 -8.34 12.30 -9.49
C PRO A 186 -7.29 11.36 -8.88
N PHE A 187 -7.42 10.05 -9.13
CA PHE A 187 -6.39 9.12 -8.73
C PHE A 187 -5.09 9.45 -9.47
N GLU A 188 -3.96 9.33 -8.79
CA GLU A 188 -2.64 9.45 -9.39
C GLU A 188 -2.46 8.37 -10.46
N GLN A 189 -1.91 8.74 -11.62
CA GLN A 189 -1.56 7.80 -12.68
C GLN A 189 -0.08 7.43 -12.58
N ALA A 190 0.27 6.18 -12.87
CA ALA A 190 1.63 5.67 -12.75
C ALA A 190 2.60 6.38 -13.71
N ASN A 191 2.20 6.53 -14.98
CA ASN A 191 3.04 7.16 -16.00
C ASN A 191 2.23 7.55 -17.24
N LEU A 192 1.80 8.82 -17.32
CA LEU A 192 1.04 9.33 -18.47
C LEU A 192 1.84 9.36 -19.78
N ALA A 193 3.18 9.46 -19.72
CA ALA A 193 4.02 9.38 -20.93
C ALA A 193 4.02 7.95 -21.50
N TYR A 194 4.01 6.95 -20.63
CA TYR A 194 3.85 5.55 -21.03
C TYR A 194 2.45 5.29 -21.62
N SER A 195 1.41 5.92 -21.05
CA SER A 195 0.07 5.86 -21.64
C SER A 195 0.00 6.50 -23.03
N ALA A 196 0.67 7.63 -23.23
CA ALA A 196 0.76 8.29 -24.53
C ALA A 196 1.49 7.41 -25.56
N LEU A 197 2.59 6.75 -25.17
CA LEU A 197 3.26 5.74 -26.01
C LEU A 197 2.29 4.62 -26.40
N GLY A 198 1.50 4.13 -25.45
CA GLY A 198 0.46 3.12 -25.70
C GLY A 198 -0.53 3.55 -26.77
N VAL A 199 -1.03 4.78 -26.71
CA VAL A 199 -1.94 5.33 -27.73
C VAL A 199 -1.26 5.46 -29.10
N PHE A 200 0.02 5.81 -29.18
CA PHE A 200 0.73 5.81 -30.47
C PHE A 200 0.83 4.40 -31.07
N LEU A 201 1.11 3.37 -30.26
CA LEU A 201 1.14 1.97 -30.72
C LEU A 201 -0.25 1.50 -31.17
N ILE A 202 -1.30 1.84 -30.42
CA ILE A 202 -2.69 1.57 -30.79
C ILE A 202 -3.05 2.27 -32.10
N TRP A 203 -2.65 3.53 -32.28
CA TRP A 203 -2.93 4.31 -33.48
C TRP A 203 -2.22 3.74 -34.71
N LEU A 204 -0.96 3.30 -34.56
CA LEU A 204 -0.23 2.57 -35.59
C LEU A 204 -0.92 1.24 -35.93
N GLY A 205 -1.36 0.49 -34.92
CA GLY A 205 -2.08 -0.76 -35.13
C GLY A 205 -3.43 -0.56 -35.84
N TRP A 206 -4.07 0.59 -35.62
CA TRP A 206 -5.33 0.95 -36.29
C TRP A 206 -5.22 1.09 -37.81
N ILE A 207 -4.00 1.34 -38.33
CA ILE A 207 -3.73 1.29 -39.78
C ILE A 207 -4.02 -0.11 -40.31
N GLY A 208 -3.58 -1.15 -39.61
CA GLY A 208 -3.90 -2.54 -39.94
C GLY A 208 -5.35 -2.91 -39.62
N PHE A 209 -5.91 -2.37 -38.53
CA PHE A 209 -7.29 -2.65 -38.13
C PHE A 209 -8.30 -2.23 -39.20
N ASN A 210 -8.27 -0.96 -39.60
CA ASN A 210 -9.19 -0.46 -40.63
C ASN A 210 -8.70 -0.81 -42.04
N GLY A 211 -7.41 -0.59 -42.34
CA GLY A 211 -6.86 -0.84 -43.67
C GLY A 211 -6.90 -2.32 -44.06
N GLY A 212 -6.65 -3.23 -43.11
CA GLY A 212 -6.76 -4.67 -43.33
C GLY A 212 -8.18 -5.14 -43.58
N SER A 213 -9.19 -4.42 -43.07
CA SER A 213 -10.62 -4.74 -43.27
C SER A 213 -11.10 -4.50 -44.71
N VAL A 214 -10.28 -3.90 -45.57
CA VAL A 214 -10.50 -3.88 -47.03
C VAL A 214 -10.23 -5.25 -47.66
N LEU A 215 -9.44 -6.11 -47.00
CA LEU A 215 -9.01 -7.43 -47.47
C LEU A 215 -8.19 -7.44 -48.77
N ALA A 216 -7.76 -6.25 -49.22
CA ALA A 216 -6.94 -6.04 -50.41
C ALA A 216 -6.04 -4.82 -50.23
N LEU A 217 -5.00 -4.69 -51.06
CA LEU A 217 -4.12 -3.51 -51.10
C LEU A 217 -4.35 -2.70 -52.38
N ASN A 218 -5.20 -1.68 -52.28
CA ASN A 218 -5.58 -0.83 -53.41
C ASN A 218 -5.87 0.62 -52.97
N TYR A 219 -6.47 1.42 -53.85
CA TYR A 219 -6.84 2.81 -53.56
C TYR A 219 -7.76 2.95 -52.35
N GLU A 220 -8.73 2.04 -52.21
CA GLU A 220 -9.69 2.05 -51.09
C GLU A 220 -8.96 1.83 -49.76
N THR A 221 -7.97 0.92 -49.72
CA THR A 221 -7.07 0.74 -48.57
C THR A 221 -6.39 2.04 -48.17
N GLY A 222 -5.83 2.77 -49.14
CA GLY A 222 -5.19 4.06 -48.90
C GLY A 222 -6.15 5.11 -48.35
N LYS A 223 -7.37 5.18 -48.90
CA LYS A 223 -8.44 6.09 -48.43
C LYS A 223 -8.88 5.76 -47.00
N VAL A 224 -9.10 4.49 -46.70
CA VAL A 224 -9.48 4.00 -45.37
C VAL A 224 -8.43 4.35 -44.32
N ILE A 225 -7.14 4.14 -44.63
CA ILE A 225 -6.04 4.51 -43.74
C ILE A 225 -6.01 6.02 -43.51
N LEU A 226 -6.14 6.81 -44.58
CA LEU A 226 -6.17 8.28 -44.47
C LEU A 226 -7.32 8.76 -43.58
N ASN A 227 -8.54 8.26 -43.80
CA ASN A 227 -9.72 8.59 -42.99
C ASN A 227 -9.52 8.21 -41.52
N THR A 228 -8.89 7.07 -41.26
CA THR A 228 -8.57 6.59 -39.90
C THR A 228 -7.64 7.57 -39.18
N LEU A 229 -6.56 7.99 -39.84
CA LEU A 229 -5.60 8.94 -39.27
C LEU A 229 -6.23 10.32 -39.05
N ILE A 230 -7.05 10.81 -39.99
CA ILE A 230 -7.75 12.09 -39.85
C ILE A 230 -8.70 12.06 -38.65
N ALA A 231 -9.54 11.03 -38.53
CA ALA A 231 -10.52 10.95 -37.45
C ALA A 231 -9.84 10.87 -36.07
N GLY A 232 -8.77 10.08 -35.93
CA GLY A 232 -7.97 10.02 -34.70
C GLY A 232 -7.33 11.36 -34.37
N ALA A 233 -6.71 12.04 -35.34
CA ALA A 233 -6.11 13.35 -35.14
C ALA A 233 -7.15 14.40 -34.70
N ILE A 234 -8.31 14.44 -35.35
CA ILE A 234 -9.38 15.40 -35.03
C ILE A 234 -10.01 15.09 -33.67
N GLY A 235 -10.20 13.82 -33.31
CA GLY A 235 -10.64 13.46 -31.96
C GLY A 235 -9.68 13.97 -30.89
N GLY A 236 -8.37 13.79 -31.09
CA GLY A 236 -7.33 14.31 -30.19
C GLY A 236 -7.29 15.84 -30.12
N ILE A 237 -7.38 16.53 -31.25
CA ILE A 237 -7.45 18.01 -31.32
C ILE A 237 -8.71 18.52 -30.62
N THR A 238 -9.85 17.85 -30.80
CA THR A 238 -11.10 18.22 -30.14
C THR A 238 -10.95 18.11 -28.61
N GLY A 239 -10.32 17.04 -28.13
CA GLY A 239 -9.98 16.86 -26.72
C GLY A 239 -9.02 17.91 -26.18
N LEU A 240 -7.97 18.24 -26.95
CA LEU A 240 -7.01 19.30 -26.63
C LEU A 240 -7.69 20.65 -26.43
N ILE A 241 -8.56 21.01 -27.39
CA ILE A 241 -9.28 22.29 -27.39
C ILE A 241 -10.24 22.36 -26.21
N ILE A 242 -11.07 21.33 -26.04
CA ILE A 242 -12.09 21.29 -24.99
C ILE A 242 -11.43 21.26 -23.59
N SER A 243 -10.39 20.44 -23.37
CA SER A 243 -9.71 20.40 -22.07
C SER A 243 -9.15 21.78 -21.70
N ARG A 244 -8.54 22.48 -22.67
CA ARG A 244 -7.99 23.81 -22.47
C ARG A 244 -9.07 24.83 -22.11
N PHE A 245 -10.21 24.79 -22.80
CA PHE A 245 -11.32 25.70 -22.53
C PHE A 245 -11.94 25.50 -21.15
N TYR A 246 -12.15 24.25 -20.71
CA TYR A 246 -12.84 23.97 -19.44
C TYR A 246 -11.92 24.01 -18.22
N THR A 247 -10.68 23.56 -18.35
CA THR A 247 -9.80 23.38 -17.20
C THR A 247 -8.69 24.41 -17.13
N GLY A 248 -8.47 25.17 -18.20
CA GLY A 248 -7.32 26.08 -18.33
C GLY A 248 -6.00 25.34 -18.62
N TYR A 249 -5.98 24.01 -18.74
CA TYR A 249 -4.78 23.22 -19.02
C TYR A 249 -5.03 22.22 -20.16
N TYR A 250 -3.95 21.82 -20.83
CA TYR A 250 -3.99 20.74 -21.82
C TYR A 250 -3.87 19.41 -21.07
N GLN A 251 -4.97 18.68 -20.92
CA GLN A 251 -4.97 17.42 -20.17
C GLN A 251 -4.59 16.25 -21.09
N VAL A 252 -3.56 15.50 -20.70
CA VAL A 252 -3.09 14.35 -21.49
C VAL A 252 -4.19 13.31 -21.67
N ILE A 253 -4.95 13.00 -20.61
CA ILE A 253 -6.05 12.01 -20.66
C ILE A 253 -7.13 12.39 -21.69
N ASP A 254 -7.56 13.65 -21.72
CA ASP A 254 -8.58 14.08 -22.68
C ASP A 254 -8.08 14.04 -24.13
N ILE A 255 -6.79 14.30 -24.35
CA ILE A 255 -6.18 14.20 -25.69
C ILE A 255 -6.09 12.74 -26.13
N ILE A 256 -5.51 11.86 -25.30
CA ILE A 256 -5.31 10.46 -25.67
C ILE A 256 -6.65 9.72 -25.84
N ASN A 257 -7.62 9.94 -24.95
CA ASN A 257 -8.96 9.37 -25.09
C ASN A 257 -9.71 9.98 -26.28
N GLY A 258 -9.42 11.22 -26.64
CA GLY A 258 -9.97 11.81 -27.85
C GLY A 258 -9.44 11.20 -29.13
N ILE A 259 -8.15 10.88 -29.20
CA ILE A 259 -7.58 10.11 -30.31
C ILE A 259 -8.30 8.77 -30.44
N LEU A 260 -8.42 8.03 -29.34
CA LEU A 260 -9.08 6.73 -29.33
C LEU A 260 -10.56 6.83 -29.70
N ALA A 261 -11.31 7.80 -29.18
CA ALA A 261 -12.72 7.98 -29.50
C ALA A 261 -12.95 8.29 -30.99
N GLY A 262 -12.08 9.12 -31.59
CA GLY A 262 -12.13 9.39 -33.03
C GLY A 262 -11.84 8.15 -33.88
N LEU A 263 -10.84 7.35 -33.48
CA LEU A 263 -10.51 6.07 -34.12
C LEU A 263 -11.65 5.05 -33.98
N VAL A 264 -12.24 4.92 -32.79
CA VAL A 264 -13.40 4.05 -32.56
C VAL A 264 -14.58 4.47 -33.44
N ALA A 265 -14.88 5.76 -33.55
CA ALA A 265 -16.05 6.23 -34.29
C ALA A 265 -15.93 5.99 -35.81
N ILE A 266 -14.76 6.23 -36.41
CA ILE A 266 -14.56 6.05 -37.86
C ILE A 266 -14.55 4.58 -38.29
N THR A 267 -14.32 3.67 -37.36
CA THR A 267 -14.19 2.22 -37.61
C THR A 267 -15.43 1.60 -38.27
N ALA A 268 -16.63 2.16 -38.06
CA ALA A 268 -17.87 1.70 -38.69
C ALA A 268 -17.93 2.04 -40.19
N SER A 269 -17.29 3.14 -40.60
CA SER A 269 -17.58 3.81 -41.87
C SER A 269 -16.33 4.29 -42.62
N ALA A 270 -15.14 3.82 -42.26
CA ALA A 270 -13.87 4.32 -42.83
C ALA A 270 -13.80 4.16 -44.36
N HIS A 271 -14.45 3.14 -44.92
CA HIS A 271 -14.55 2.89 -46.36
C HIS A 271 -15.56 3.81 -47.08
N LEU A 272 -16.60 4.26 -46.38
CA LEU A 272 -17.65 5.14 -46.92
C LEU A 272 -17.29 6.62 -46.81
N ALA A 273 -16.56 7.00 -45.75
CA ALA A 273 -16.27 8.39 -45.47
C ALA A 273 -15.38 9.03 -46.55
N SER A 274 -15.66 10.28 -46.88
CA SER A 274 -14.66 11.17 -47.47
C SER A 274 -13.71 11.67 -46.38
N PRO A 275 -12.51 12.18 -46.74
CA PRO A 275 -11.62 12.82 -45.76
C PRO A 275 -12.28 13.94 -44.96
N ALA A 276 -13.19 14.71 -45.57
CA ALA A 276 -13.95 15.75 -44.88
C ALA A 276 -14.99 15.16 -43.91
N ALA A 277 -15.66 14.07 -44.28
CA ALA A 277 -16.57 13.36 -43.37
C ALA A 277 -15.81 12.75 -42.18
N ALA A 278 -14.59 12.24 -42.39
CA ALA A 278 -13.74 11.70 -41.32
C ALA A 278 -13.42 12.73 -40.23
N ILE A 279 -13.29 14.02 -40.58
CA ILE A 279 -13.14 15.12 -39.61
C ILE A 279 -14.37 15.19 -38.70
N LEU A 280 -15.57 15.21 -39.27
CA LEU A 280 -16.83 15.29 -38.52
C LEU A 280 -17.01 14.05 -37.64
N VAL A 281 -16.72 12.86 -38.15
CA VAL A 281 -16.81 11.61 -37.38
C VAL A 281 -15.83 11.63 -36.20
N GLY A 282 -14.59 12.07 -36.39
CA GLY A 282 -13.60 12.20 -35.31
C GLY A 282 -14.06 13.16 -34.20
N MET A 283 -14.58 14.32 -34.57
CA MET A 283 -15.10 15.32 -33.62
C MET A 283 -16.32 14.80 -32.86
N LEU A 284 -17.29 14.19 -33.56
CA LEU A 284 -18.50 13.64 -32.95
C LEU A 284 -18.19 12.42 -32.08
N GLY A 285 -17.18 11.63 -32.44
CA GLY A 285 -16.64 10.54 -31.61
C GLY A 285 -16.15 11.05 -30.26
N TYR A 286 -15.35 12.13 -30.24
CA TYR A 286 -14.92 12.77 -29.00
C TYR A 286 -16.11 13.29 -28.17
N LEU A 287 -17.06 13.97 -28.80
CA LEU A 287 -18.23 14.52 -28.08
C LEU A 287 -19.10 13.42 -27.46
N ALA A 288 -19.24 12.28 -28.15
CA ALA A 288 -19.92 11.11 -27.61
C ALA A 288 -19.16 10.53 -26.41
N TYR A 289 -17.84 10.36 -26.51
CA TYR A 289 -16.98 9.97 -25.39
C TYR A 289 -17.16 10.93 -24.19
N LEU A 290 -17.09 12.24 -24.41
CA LEU A 290 -17.22 13.24 -23.35
C LEU A 290 -18.60 13.14 -22.67
N SER A 291 -19.66 12.92 -23.45
CA SER A 291 -21.00 12.72 -22.91
C SER A 291 -21.09 11.47 -22.02
N GLY A 292 -20.46 10.36 -22.44
CA GLY A 292 -20.38 9.14 -21.66
C GLY A 292 -19.60 9.32 -20.37
N LYS A 293 -18.44 9.98 -20.42
CA LYS A 293 -17.63 10.33 -19.25
C LYS A 293 -18.43 11.10 -18.21
N ILE A 294 -19.13 12.16 -18.63
CA ILE A 294 -19.96 12.98 -17.75
C ILE A 294 -21.11 12.14 -17.14
N LEU A 295 -21.73 11.28 -17.94
CA LEU A 295 -22.86 10.46 -17.52
C LEU A 295 -22.45 9.42 -16.46
N LEU A 296 -21.35 8.70 -16.69
CA LEU A 296 -20.83 7.71 -15.76
C LEU A 296 -20.46 8.34 -14.41
N VAL A 297 -19.78 9.49 -14.43
CA VAL A 297 -19.46 10.23 -13.20
C VAL A 297 -20.74 10.68 -12.48
N LYS A 298 -21.73 11.20 -13.21
CA LYS A 298 -23.03 11.61 -12.64
C LYS A 298 -23.77 10.44 -11.98
N TRP A 299 -23.67 9.25 -12.55
CA TRP A 299 -24.28 8.03 -12.03
C TRP A 299 -23.40 7.26 -11.03
N LYS A 300 -22.24 7.83 -10.66
CA LYS A 300 -21.25 7.19 -9.77
C LYS A 300 -20.82 5.80 -10.25
N ILE A 301 -20.71 5.64 -11.56
CA ILE A 301 -20.14 4.46 -12.21
C ILE A 301 -18.66 4.76 -12.45
N ASP A 302 -17.79 3.97 -11.83
CA ASP A 302 -16.34 4.15 -11.95
C ASP A 302 -15.77 3.20 -13.01
N ASP A 303 -15.46 3.79 -14.16
CA ASP A 303 -14.62 3.19 -15.18
C ASP A 303 -13.18 3.66 -14.94
N ALA A 304 -12.24 2.72 -14.77
CA ALA A 304 -10.90 3.09 -14.35
C ALA A 304 -10.12 3.89 -15.40
N LEU A 305 -10.38 3.66 -16.69
CA LEU A 305 -9.66 4.26 -17.81
C LEU A 305 -10.59 5.03 -18.77
N GLU A 306 -11.88 5.09 -18.47
CA GLU A 306 -12.91 5.65 -19.35
C GLU A 306 -13.09 4.82 -20.64
N ALA A 307 -12.87 3.49 -20.56
CA ALA A 307 -12.96 2.59 -21.72
C ALA A 307 -14.41 2.43 -22.22
N VAL A 308 -15.42 2.44 -21.34
CA VAL A 308 -16.83 2.48 -21.73
C VAL A 308 -17.14 3.75 -22.54
N PRO A 309 -16.86 4.98 -22.07
CA PRO A 309 -16.96 6.18 -22.90
C PRO A 309 -16.25 6.09 -24.26
N VAL A 310 -15.00 5.63 -24.29
CA VAL A 310 -14.22 5.54 -25.53
C VAL A 310 -14.81 4.52 -26.51
N HIS A 311 -15.13 3.31 -26.04
CA HIS A 311 -15.49 2.20 -26.92
C HIS A 311 -16.99 2.05 -27.14
N LEU A 312 -17.81 2.26 -26.10
CA LEU A 312 -19.26 2.17 -26.21
C LEU A 312 -19.86 3.45 -26.80
N PHE A 313 -19.63 4.61 -26.17
CA PHE A 313 -20.32 5.83 -26.61
C PHE A 313 -19.83 6.29 -27.98
N ALA A 314 -18.51 6.31 -28.21
CA ALA A 314 -17.99 6.65 -29.53
C ALA A 314 -18.31 5.57 -30.58
N GLY A 315 -18.35 4.28 -30.19
CA GLY A 315 -18.71 3.18 -31.09
C GLY A 315 -20.17 3.26 -31.56
N VAL A 316 -21.09 3.56 -30.65
CA VAL A 316 -22.50 3.82 -30.97
C VAL A 316 -22.64 5.05 -31.86
N ALA A 317 -21.96 6.15 -31.53
CA ALA A 317 -22.01 7.37 -32.34
C ALA A 317 -21.49 7.12 -33.76
N GLY A 318 -20.33 6.47 -33.91
CA GLY A 318 -19.76 6.10 -35.20
C GLY A 318 -20.69 5.22 -36.03
N THR A 319 -21.29 4.20 -35.39
CA THR A 319 -22.23 3.28 -36.05
C THR A 319 -23.51 3.98 -36.51
N LEU A 320 -24.02 4.96 -35.77
CA LEU A 320 -25.17 5.78 -36.21
C LEU A 320 -24.80 6.72 -37.36
N LEU A 321 -23.57 7.25 -37.36
CA LEU A 321 -23.10 8.17 -38.40
C LEU A 321 -22.98 7.51 -39.78
N VAL A 322 -22.88 6.19 -39.85
CA VAL A 322 -22.97 5.41 -41.11
C VAL A 322 -24.20 5.82 -41.93
N ALA A 323 -25.35 6.09 -41.29
CA ALA A 323 -26.58 6.45 -41.99
C ALA A 323 -26.47 7.73 -42.83
N PHE A 324 -25.52 8.62 -42.52
CA PHE A 324 -25.24 9.84 -43.30
C PHE A 324 -24.27 9.61 -44.46
N LEU A 325 -23.60 8.45 -44.52
CA LEU A 325 -22.49 8.18 -45.43
C LEU A 325 -22.81 7.12 -46.49
N VAL A 326 -23.93 6.41 -46.34
CA VAL A 326 -24.38 5.40 -47.30
C VAL A 326 -25.12 6.07 -48.45
N ASP A 327 -24.63 5.88 -49.67
CA ASP A 327 -25.29 6.33 -50.90
C ASP A 327 -26.34 5.32 -51.37
N GLY A 328 -27.41 5.81 -52.03
CA GLY A 328 -28.42 4.96 -52.67
C GLY A 328 -29.48 4.36 -51.73
N VAL A 329 -29.38 4.58 -50.42
CA VAL A 329 -30.37 4.17 -49.40
C VAL A 329 -30.87 5.41 -48.66
N SER A 330 -32.15 5.44 -48.29
CA SER A 330 -32.66 6.58 -47.50
C SER A 330 -32.02 6.63 -46.12
N PHE A 331 -31.70 7.84 -45.65
CA PHE A 331 -31.15 8.06 -44.31
C PHE A 331 -31.92 7.30 -43.22
N TRP A 332 -33.25 7.41 -43.21
CA TRP A 332 -34.09 6.78 -42.17
C TRP A 332 -34.12 5.25 -42.24
N GLN A 333 -33.96 4.67 -43.43
CA GLN A 333 -33.85 3.23 -43.58
C GLN A 333 -32.53 2.75 -42.98
N GLN A 334 -31.40 3.35 -43.41
CA GLN A 334 -30.09 2.95 -42.88
C GLN A 334 -29.99 3.24 -41.38
N PHE A 335 -30.47 4.38 -40.91
CA PHE A 335 -30.49 4.74 -39.49
C PHE A 335 -31.22 3.70 -38.63
N LYS A 336 -32.38 3.23 -39.07
CA LYS A 336 -33.14 2.18 -38.35
C LYS A 336 -32.38 0.87 -38.29
N ILE A 337 -31.70 0.49 -39.37
CA ILE A 337 -30.88 -0.72 -39.42
C ILE A 337 -29.68 -0.60 -38.49
N GLN A 338 -28.95 0.52 -38.54
CA GLN A 338 -27.83 0.80 -37.63
C GLN A 338 -28.27 0.78 -36.16
N LEU A 339 -29.39 1.46 -35.85
CA LEU A 339 -29.95 1.49 -34.51
C LEU A 339 -30.38 0.10 -34.02
N LEU A 340 -30.99 -0.71 -34.89
CA LEU A 340 -31.36 -2.09 -34.58
C LEU A 340 -30.12 -2.92 -34.24
N GLY A 341 -29.07 -2.85 -35.07
CA GLY A 341 -27.82 -3.56 -34.84
C GLY A 341 -27.18 -3.18 -33.50
N ILE A 342 -27.07 -1.87 -33.21
CA ILE A 342 -26.57 -1.35 -31.93
C ILE A 342 -27.37 -1.93 -30.75
N ILE A 343 -28.71 -1.89 -30.82
CA ILE A 343 -29.58 -2.34 -29.73
C ILE A 343 -29.43 -3.85 -29.53
N VAL A 344 -29.49 -4.65 -30.59
CA VAL A 344 -29.47 -6.11 -30.49
C VAL A 344 -28.10 -6.61 -30.02
N VAL A 345 -27.02 -6.13 -30.63
CA VAL A 345 -25.65 -6.47 -30.24
C VAL A 345 -25.38 -6.02 -28.80
N GLY A 346 -25.76 -4.79 -28.47
CA GLY A 346 -25.50 -4.21 -27.17
C GLY A 346 -26.29 -4.85 -26.05
N LEU A 347 -27.60 -5.01 -26.23
CA LEU A 347 -28.47 -5.63 -25.24
C LEU A 347 -28.07 -7.08 -24.98
N LEU A 348 -27.77 -7.86 -26.03
CA LEU A 348 -27.37 -9.25 -25.83
C LEU A 348 -26.01 -9.34 -25.12
N THR A 349 -25.03 -8.54 -25.54
CA THR A 349 -23.71 -8.50 -24.89
C THR A 349 -23.84 -8.13 -23.41
N PHE A 350 -24.61 -7.08 -23.11
CA PHE A 350 -24.85 -6.66 -21.74
C PHE A 350 -25.56 -7.74 -20.93
N LEU A 351 -26.65 -8.33 -21.45
CA LEU A 351 -27.43 -9.34 -20.73
C LEU A 351 -26.65 -10.61 -20.46
N ILE A 352 -25.90 -11.13 -21.44
CA ILE A 352 -25.07 -12.33 -21.27
C ILE A 352 -23.98 -12.02 -20.24
N SER A 353 -23.19 -10.97 -20.44
CA SER A 353 -22.12 -10.60 -19.52
C SER A 353 -22.66 -10.33 -18.11
N TYR A 354 -23.73 -9.55 -17.96
CA TYR A 354 -24.30 -9.23 -16.66
C TYR A 354 -24.83 -10.47 -15.95
N THR A 355 -25.55 -11.35 -16.66
CA THR A 355 -26.13 -12.56 -16.07
C THR A 355 -25.04 -13.53 -15.62
N PHE A 356 -24.09 -13.86 -16.51
CA PHE A 356 -23.01 -14.78 -16.17
C PHE A 356 -22.14 -14.24 -15.04
N LEU A 357 -21.72 -12.98 -15.12
CA LEU A 357 -20.88 -12.37 -14.10
C LEU A 357 -21.62 -12.23 -12.76
N SER A 358 -22.92 -11.92 -12.76
CA SER A 358 -23.71 -11.85 -11.52
C SER A 358 -23.85 -13.22 -10.85
N VAL A 359 -24.09 -14.27 -11.64
CA VAL A 359 -24.14 -15.65 -11.13
C VAL A 359 -22.80 -16.05 -10.53
N ILE A 360 -21.69 -15.78 -11.24
CA ILE A 360 -20.35 -16.09 -10.74
C ILE A 360 -20.05 -15.28 -9.47
N ASN A 361 -20.35 -13.98 -9.46
CA ASN A 361 -20.10 -13.10 -8.31
C ASN A 361 -20.81 -13.57 -7.02
N ARG A 362 -21.94 -14.28 -7.14
CA ARG A 362 -22.66 -14.83 -6.00
C ARG A 362 -21.88 -15.92 -5.25
N PHE A 363 -21.07 -16.71 -5.96
CA PHE A 363 -20.31 -17.83 -5.39
C PHE A 363 -18.81 -17.54 -5.30
N TYR A 364 -18.30 -16.71 -6.22
CA TYR A 364 -16.92 -16.32 -6.34
C TYR A 364 -16.85 -14.80 -6.58
N PRO A 365 -16.68 -14.00 -5.51
CA PRO A 365 -16.66 -12.54 -5.63
C PRO A 365 -15.64 -12.08 -6.66
N LEU A 366 -16.06 -11.25 -7.62
CA LEU A 366 -15.19 -10.79 -8.72
C LEU A 366 -14.18 -9.74 -8.25
N ARG A 367 -14.55 -8.98 -7.21
CA ARG A 367 -13.72 -7.96 -6.59
C ARG A 367 -12.76 -8.57 -5.55
N VAL A 368 -11.57 -7.99 -5.43
CA VAL A 368 -10.66 -8.29 -4.31
C VAL A 368 -11.22 -7.74 -2.98
N SER A 369 -10.67 -8.20 -1.85
CA SER A 369 -11.01 -7.61 -0.55
C SER A 369 -10.51 -6.17 -0.44
N GLU A 370 -11.16 -5.38 0.41
CA GLU A 370 -10.80 -3.98 0.67
C GLU A 370 -9.32 -3.80 1.02
N SER A 371 -8.81 -4.66 1.91
CA SER A 371 -7.40 -4.68 2.30
C SER A 371 -6.44 -4.89 1.11
N LYS A 372 -6.81 -5.77 0.17
CA LYS A 372 -5.99 -6.05 -1.02
C LYS A 372 -6.05 -4.91 -2.04
N GLU A 373 -7.21 -4.26 -2.18
CA GLU A 373 -7.34 -3.06 -3.03
C GLU A 373 -6.55 -1.88 -2.48
N ILE A 374 -6.51 -1.71 -1.15
CA ILE A 374 -5.67 -0.70 -0.49
C ILE A 374 -4.18 -1.04 -0.69
N LEU A 375 -3.77 -2.29 -0.49
CA LEU A 375 -2.40 -2.76 -0.69
C LEU A 375 -1.92 -2.58 -2.13
N GLY A 376 -2.79 -2.82 -3.11
CA GLY A 376 -2.46 -2.85 -4.53
C GLY A 376 -2.34 -4.27 -5.08
N LEU A 377 -2.75 -4.44 -6.33
CA LEU A 377 -2.83 -5.76 -6.97
C LEU A 377 -1.46 -6.30 -7.39
N ASN A 378 -0.46 -5.44 -7.59
CA ASN A 378 0.91 -5.89 -7.90
C ASN A 378 1.41 -6.83 -6.79
N ILE A 379 1.19 -6.48 -5.52
CA ILE A 379 1.63 -7.28 -4.38
C ILE A 379 0.60 -8.36 -4.03
N SER A 380 -0.66 -7.97 -3.88
CA SER A 380 -1.70 -8.86 -3.32
C SER A 380 -2.07 -10.06 -4.21
N GLU A 381 -1.75 -9.99 -5.51
CA GLU A 381 -1.97 -11.08 -6.46
C GLU A 381 -0.68 -11.61 -7.11
N HIS A 382 0.33 -10.77 -7.32
CA HIS A 382 1.52 -11.14 -8.10
C HIS A 382 2.83 -11.13 -7.31
N GLN A 383 2.81 -10.77 -6.02
CA GLN A 383 4.02 -10.59 -5.19
C GLN A 383 5.08 -9.69 -5.85
N ALA A 384 4.65 -8.82 -6.75
CA ALA A 384 5.51 -7.90 -7.47
C ALA A 384 5.53 -6.58 -6.67
N SER A 385 6.50 -6.44 -5.79
CA SER A 385 6.72 -5.20 -5.05
C SER A 385 7.52 -4.20 -5.90
N THR A 386 7.43 -2.92 -5.52
CA THR A 386 8.40 -1.91 -5.92
C THR A 386 9.30 -1.62 -4.72
N SER A 387 10.54 -1.21 -4.97
CA SER A 387 11.49 -0.82 -3.92
C SER A 387 10.90 0.21 -2.93
N MET A 388 10.08 1.14 -3.44
CA MET A 388 9.39 2.15 -2.62
C MET A 388 8.33 1.53 -1.71
N PHE A 389 7.62 0.51 -2.20
CA PHE A 389 6.65 -0.22 -1.39
C PHE A 389 7.34 -1.07 -0.32
N ASP A 390 8.40 -1.79 -0.68
CA ASP A 390 9.14 -2.63 0.27
C ASP A 390 9.74 -1.79 1.40
N LEU A 391 10.23 -0.60 1.07
CA LEU A 391 10.64 0.39 2.07
C LEU A 391 9.49 0.80 2.99
N ALA A 392 8.33 1.19 2.43
CA ALA A 392 7.17 1.58 3.22
C ALA A 392 6.68 0.45 4.14
N GLN A 393 6.70 -0.80 3.66
CA GLN A 393 6.33 -1.97 4.46
C GLN A 393 7.33 -2.22 5.58
N ALA A 394 8.64 -2.13 5.30
CA ALA A 394 9.68 -2.26 6.31
C ALA A 394 9.55 -1.19 7.40
N MET A 395 9.30 0.07 7.01
CA MET A 395 9.05 1.18 7.95
C MET A 395 7.82 0.92 8.84
N ASN A 396 6.70 0.48 8.24
CA ASN A 396 5.48 0.17 9.00
C ASN A 396 5.69 -1.02 9.96
N ASN A 397 6.42 -2.05 9.54
CA ASN A 397 6.74 -3.19 10.39
C ASN A 397 7.59 -2.78 11.59
N GLN A 398 8.61 -1.92 11.41
CA GLN A 398 9.38 -1.39 12.53
C GLN A 398 8.52 -0.56 13.48
N ALA A 399 7.64 0.29 12.94
CA ALA A 399 6.74 1.09 13.76
C ALA A 399 5.78 0.22 14.59
N GLN A 400 5.21 -0.85 14.01
CA GLN A 400 4.32 -1.77 14.73
C GLN A 400 5.06 -2.61 15.77
N GLN A 401 6.27 -3.06 15.47
CA GLN A 401 7.08 -3.86 16.40
C GLN A 401 7.79 -3.01 17.46
N GLN A 402 7.83 -1.68 17.27
CA GLN A 402 8.62 -0.75 18.09
C GLN A 402 10.11 -1.13 18.15
N ASP A 403 10.62 -1.83 17.13
CA ASP A 403 12.02 -2.25 17.02
C ASP A 403 12.74 -1.43 15.94
N PHE A 404 13.35 -0.32 16.39
CA PHE A 404 14.14 0.58 15.55
C PHE A 404 15.64 0.23 15.53
N SER A 405 16.05 -0.88 16.17
CA SER A 405 17.46 -1.27 16.27
C SER A 405 18.03 -1.74 14.93
N LYS A 406 17.17 -2.30 14.07
CA LYS A 406 17.55 -2.83 12.76
C LYS A 406 17.51 -1.74 11.71
N LYS A 407 18.51 -1.73 10.82
CA LYS A 407 18.48 -0.88 9.62
C LYS A 407 17.58 -1.51 8.58
N ILE A 408 16.79 -0.69 7.89
CA ILE A 408 16.09 -1.12 6.69
C ILE A 408 17.13 -1.32 5.59
N MET A 409 17.03 -2.45 4.88
CA MET A 409 17.90 -2.74 3.75
C MET A 409 17.71 -1.69 2.67
N VAL A 410 18.81 -1.03 2.28
CA VAL A 410 18.82 -0.07 1.17
C VAL A 410 19.15 -0.86 -0.09
N GLU A 411 18.18 -1.08 -0.97
CA GLU A 411 18.47 -1.65 -2.27
C GLU A 411 19.27 -0.63 -3.10
N PRO A 412 20.54 -0.92 -3.46
CA PRO A 412 21.39 0.04 -4.16
C PRO A 412 20.78 0.46 -5.50
N TYR A 413 20.85 1.76 -5.81
CA TYR A 413 20.37 2.33 -7.08
C TYR A 413 18.86 2.20 -7.34
N SER A 414 18.07 1.95 -6.30
CA SER A 414 16.61 2.03 -6.37
C SER A 414 16.09 3.44 -6.10
N ASP A 415 14.90 3.78 -6.61
CA ASP A 415 14.22 5.06 -6.33
C ASP A 415 13.98 5.27 -4.82
N ALA A 416 13.86 4.17 -4.07
CA ALA A 416 13.67 4.17 -2.62
C ALA A 416 14.97 4.33 -1.83
N SER A 417 16.14 4.18 -2.47
CA SER A 417 17.44 4.13 -1.78
C SER A 417 17.72 5.38 -0.96
N LEU A 418 17.40 6.55 -1.51
CA LEU A 418 17.60 7.84 -0.86
C LEU A 418 16.71 7.97 0.40
N ILE A 419 15.45 7.56 0.29
CA ILE A 419 14.49 7.63 1.40
C ILE A 419 14.86 6.62 2.48
N ALA A 420 15.26 5.40 2.10
CA ALA A 420 15.73 4.38 3.03
C ALA A 420 16.98 4.85 3.79
N ALA A 421 17.91 5.53 3.12
CA ALA A 421 19.09 6.12 3.76
C ALA A 421 18.69 7.22 4.76
N TYR A 422 17.81 8.15 4.39
CA TYR A 422 17.33 9.19 5.31
C TYR A 422 16.56 8.62 6.50
N TYR A 423 15.70 7.62 6.28
CA TYR A 423 14.98 6.95 7.36
C TYR A 423 15.95 6.25 8.32
N ASN A 424 16.95 5.54 7.81
CA ASN A 424 17.99 4.92 8.63
C ASN A 424 18.80 5.94 9.45
N HIS A 425 19.01 7.15 8.92
CA HIS A 425 19.62 8.24 9.70
C HIS A 425 18.71 8.72 10.83
N VAL A 426 17.41 8.84 10.57
CA VAL A 426 16.42 9.22 11.60
C VAL A 426 16.33 8.16 12.70
N THR A 427 16.25 6.88 12.35
CA THR A 427 16.19 5.79 13.34
C THR A 427 17.48 5.68 14.14
N GLN A 428 18.64 5.90 13.51
CA GLN A 428 19.92 5.95 14.22
C GLN A 428 19.98 7.10 15.23
N ALA A 429 19.54 8.31 14.84
CA ALA A 429 19.48 9.45 15.76
C ALA A 429 18.48 9.21 16.91
N PHE A 430 17.34 8.59 16.61
CA PHE A 430 16.35 8.21 17.63
C PHE A 430 16.93 7.21 18.64
N ASN A 431 17.61 6.16 18.18
CA ASN A 431 18.24 5.17 19.06
C ASN A 431 19.30 5.82 19.95
N GLN A 432 20.15 6.68 19.37
CA GLN A 432 21.16 7.40 20.15
C GLN A 432 20.54 8.29 21.24
N LEU A 433 19.46 9.02 20.92
CA LEU A 433 18.73 9.82 21.90
C LEU A 433 18.11 8.96 23.01
N ASN A 434 17.64 7.76 22.67
CA ASN A 434 17.06 6.85 23.64
C ASN A 434 18.13 6.27 24.58
N ASP A 435 19.30 5.90 24.04
CA ASP A 435 20.45 5.44 24.84
C ASP A 435 20.96 6.55 25.77
N GLU A 436 21.09 7.79 25.27
CA GLU A 436 21.46 8.96 26.08
C GLU A 436 20.43 9.23 27.19
N LYS A 437 19.13 9.11 26.87
CA LYS A 437 18.05 9.24 27.85
C LYS A 437 18.13 8.17 28.93
N GLU A 438 18.38 6.90 28.58
CA GLU A 438 18.53 5.82 29.55
C GLU A 438 19.73 6.06 30.48
N ALA A 439 20.87 6.47 29.94
CA ALA A 439 22.04 6.86 30.73
C ALA A 439 21.74 8.02 31.70
N LEU A 440 21.03 9.05 31.23
CA LEU A 440 20.61 10.18 32.08
C LEU A 440 19.63 9.77 33.17
N ILE A 441 18.71 8.83 32.89
CA ILE A 441 17.79 8.27 33.90
C ILE A 441 18.58 7.50 34.96
N GLU A 442 19.55 6.69 34.55
CA GLU A 442 20.40 5.93 35.49
C GLU A 442 21.24 6.88 36.35
N GLU A 443 21.87 7.88 35.75
CA GLU A 443 22.63 8.90 36.46
C GLU A 443 21.74 9.67 37.46
N SER A 444 20.54 10.07 37.02
CA SER A 444 19.54 10.72 37.88
C SER A 444 19.13 9.81 39.04
N TYR A 445 18.92 8.52 38.78
CA TYR A 445 18.60 7.53 39.81
C TYR A 445 19.73 7.41 40.84
N GLN A 446 20.99 7.33 40.39
CA GLN A 446 22.16 7.27 41.26
C GLN A 446 22.27 8.53 42.12
N MET A 447 22.20 9.72 41.51
CA MET A 447 22.28 11.00 42.22
C MET A 447 21.16 11.17 43.24
N ALA A 448 19.94 10.70 42.94
CA ALA A 448 18.81 10.86 43.83
C ALA A 448 18.79 9.85 45.00
N ASN A 449 19.48 8.72 44.88
CA ASN A 449 19.42 7.63 45.86
C ASN A 449 20.72 7.37 46.64
N TYR A 450 21.87 7.81 46.16
CA TYR A 450 23.16 7.58 46.80
C TYR A 450 23.87 8.90 47.15
N ASP A 451 24.58 8.90 48.27
CA ASP A 451 25.38 10.02 48.75
C ASP A 451 26.69 10.11 47.98
N GLN A 452 26.96 11.27 47.36
CA GLN A 452 28.13 11.45 46.49
C GLN A 452 29.46 11.35 47.24
N LEU A 453 29.47 11.65 48.54
CA LEU A 453 30.70 11.61 49.33
C LEU A 453 31.02 10.18 49.79
N THR A 454 30.04 9.47 50.33
CA THR A 454 30.24 8.18 51.02
C THR A 454 29.86 6.97 50.18
N GLY A 455 29.10 7.13 49.09
CA GLY A 455 28.57 6.03 48.28
C GLY A 455 27.43 5.24 48.95
N LEU A 456 27.04 5.58 50.18
CA LEU A 456 25.92 4.96 50.89
C LEU A 456 24.57 5.47 50.37
N ALA A 457 23.50 4.76 50.71
CA ALA A 457 22.15 5.22 50.39
C ALA A 457 21.84 6.59 51.04
N LYS A 458 21.07 7.44 50.37
CA LYS A 458 20.48 8.66 50.94
C LYS A 458 19.25 8.30 51.77
N ARG A 459 18.84 9.23 52.63
CA ARG A 459 17.56 9.18 53.38
C ARG A 459 16.37 8.70 52.53
N ARG A 460 16.24 9.16 51.28
CA ARG A 460 15.15 8.76 50.39
C ARG A 460 15.12 7.25 50.10
N LEU A 461 16.25 6.67 49.70
CA LEU A 461 16.35 5.25 49.40
C LEU A 461 16.12 4.41 50.68
N LEU A 462 16.68 4.84 51.81
CA LEU A 462 16.46 4.20 53.10
C LEU A 462 14.97 4.16 53.49
N VAL A 463 14.26 5.28 53.40
CA VAL A 463 12.83 5.36 53.74
C VAL A 463 12.01 4.43 52.85
N ASN A 464 12.34 4.37 51.55
CA ASN A 464 11.69 3.45 50.61
C ASN A 464 11.95 1.98 50.96
N GLU A 465 13.19 1.62 51.25
CA GLU A 465 13.55 0.23 51.61
C GLU A 465 12.99 -0.17 52.98
N LEU A 466 12.94 0.76 53.94
CA LEU A 466 12.27 0.54 55.22
C LEU A 466 10.76 0.30 55.03
N GLY A 467 10.10 1.06 54.16
CA GLY A 467 8.70 0.82 53.80
C GLY A 467 8.48 -0.55 53.15
N ARG A 468 9.36 -0.96 52.23
CA ARG A 468 9.35 -2.30 51.62
C ARG A 468 9.63 -3.40 52.64
N SER A 469 10.50 -3.13 53.60
CA SER A 469 10.85 -4.02 54.70
C SER A 469 9.63 -4.29 55.58
N ILE A 470 8.92 -3.23 56.01
CA ILE A 470 7.68 -3.32 56.78
C ILE A 470 6.61 -4.11 56.02
N ALA A 471 6.40 -3.81 54.73
CA ALA A 471 5.43 -4.54 53.89
C ALA A 471 5.80 -6.03 53.69
N ARG A 472 7.07 -6.41 53.86
CA ARG A 472 7.51 -7.82 53.83
C ARG A 472 7.19 -8.55 55.14
N LEU A 473 7.14 -7.85 56.27
CA LEU A 473 6.83 -8.43 57.58
C LEU A 473 5.42 -9.04 57.64
N ASP A 474 4.46 -8.47 56.88
CA ASP A 474 3.10 -9.00 56.77
C ASP A 474 3.03 -10.39 56.11
N ARG A 475 4.00 -10.70 55.22
CA ARG A 475 4.04 -11.96 54.46
C ARG A 475 4.98 -12.99 55.09
N HIS A 476 6.05 -12.53 55.74
CA HIS A 476 7.03 -13.37 56.42
C HIS A 476 7.31 -12.79 57.81
N PRO A 477 6.70 -13.36 58.88
CA PRO A 477 6.93 -12.90 60.24
C PRO A 477 8.40 -13.08 60.62
N GLN A 478 9.11 -11.96 60.72
CA GLN A 478 10.49 -11.86 61.15
C GLN A 478 10.66 -10.57 61.96
N SER A 479 11.82 -10.40 62.57
CA SER A 479 12.19 -9.16 63.26
C SER A 479 13.24 -8.45 62.43
N ASN A 480 13.09 -7.13 62.30
CA ASN A 480 14.07 -6.24 61.69
C ASN A 480 14.51 -5.20 62.73
N ALA A 481 15.64 -4.54 62.49
CA ALA A 481 16.10 -3.46 63.36
C ALA A 481 16.60 -2.27 62.54
N ILE A 482 16.45 -1.08 63.10
CA ILE A 482 17.08 0.12 62.60
C ILE A 482 18.05 0.65 63.66
N LEU A 483 19.25 1.03 63.23
CA LEU A 483 20.27 1.65 64.05
C LEU A 483 20.43 3.08 63.55
N PHE A 484 20.06 4.06 64.36
CA PHE A 484 20.30 5.48 64.09
C PHE A 484 21.62 5.88 64.76
N ILE A 485 22.60 6.30 63.98
CA ILE A 485 24.00 6.43 64.36
C ILE A 485 24.39 7.89 64.16
N ASP A 486 24.97 8.50 65.18
CA ASP A 486 25.57 9.84 65.08
C ASP A 486 27.03 9.78 65.52
N LEU A 487 27.93 10.40 64.74
CA LEU A 487 29.36 10.38 65.03
C LEU A 487 29.73 11.37 66.14
N ASP A 488 30.14 10.82 67.28
CA ASP A 488 30.58 11.60 68.43
C ASP A 488 31.90 12.32 68.12
N GLY A 489 31.90 13.65 68.23
CA GLY A 489 33.11 14.47 68.10
C GLY A 489 33.45 14.87 66.67
N PHE A 490 32.59 14.58 65.69
CA PHE A 490 32.80 14.94 64.28
C PHE A 490 33.03 16.45 64.08
N LYS A 491 32.24 17.30 64.75
CA LYS A 491 32.41 18.77 64.68
C LYS A 491 33.81 19.21 65.11
N SER A 492 34.37 18.59 66.15
CA SER A 492 35.72 18.91 66.63
C SER A 492 36.79 18.55 65.58
N ILE A 493 36.61 17.47 64.81
CA ILE A 493 37.51 17.12 63.70
C ILE A 493 37.43 18.17 62.58
N ASN A 494 36.23 18.61 62.21
CA ASN A 494 36.06 19.68 61.23
C ASN A 494 36.71 20.99 61.69
N ASP A 495 36.48 21.38 62.95
CA ASP A 495 36.99 22.64 63.51
C ASP A 495 38.53 22.63 63.63
N GLN A 496 39.14 21.47 63.92
CA GLN A 496 40.59 21.34 64.11
C GLN A 496 41.38 21.06 62.83
N HIS A 497 40.82 20.27 61.90
CA HIS A 497 41.54 19.73 60.75
C HIS A 497 40.92 20.12 59.39
N GLY A 498 39.82 20.88 59.41
CA GLY A 498 39.15 21.39 58.22
C GLY A 498 38.17 20.39 57.60
N HIS A 499 37.29 20.90 56.72
CA HIS A 499 36.21 20.12 56.13
C HIS A 499 36.68 18.93 55.28
N ASN A 500 37.81 19.04 54.59
CA ASN A 500 38.39 17.91 53.82
C ASN A 500 38.76 16.71 54.71
N ALA A 501 39.21 16.99 55.95
CA ALA A 501 39.50 15.94 56.92
C ALA A 501 38.21 15.31 57.46
N GLY A 502 37.17 16.12 57.68
CA GLY A 502 35.83 15.61 57.99
C GLY A 502 35.25 14.72 56.89
N ASP A 503 35.44 15.10 55.63
CA ASP A 503 35.00 14.32 54.47
C ASP A 503 35.72 12.96 54.37
N ALA A 504 37.03 12.93 54.61
CA ALA A 504 37.80 11.69 54.68
C ALA A 504 37.32 10.79 55.82
N LEU A 505 36.99 11.39 56.97
CA LEU A 505 36.43 10.67 58.11
C LEU A 505 35.06 10.09 57.81
N LEU A 506 34.17 10.83 57.13
CA LEU A 506 32.84 10.34 56.74
C LEU A 506 32.93 9.17 55.76
N LYS A 507 33.87 9.22 54.79
CA LYS A 507 34.15 8.12 53.86
C LYS A 507 34.61 6.86 54.60
N GLU A 508 35.56 7.00 55.52
CA GLU A 508 36.07 5.87 56.29
C GLU A 508 35.02 5.33 57.27
N ALA A 509 34.23 6.19 57.91
CA ALA A 509 33.12 5.78 58.77
C ALA A 509 32.08 4.97 57.98
N ALA A 510 31.71 5.45 56.79
CA ALA A 510 30.82 4.73 55.88
C ALA A 510 31.38 3.36 55.49
N ALA A 511 32.66 3.28 55.10
CA ALA A 511 33.33 2.03 54.74
C ALA A 511 33.37 1.03 55.91
N ARG A 512 33.64 1.51 57.13
CA ARG A 512 33.64 0.69 58.34
C ARG A 512 32.25 0.15 58.67
N ILE A 513 31.22 1.00 58.61
CA ILE A 513 29.83 0.58 58.81
C ILE A 513 29.45 -0.48 57.77
N GLN A 514 29.73 -0.24 56.49
CA GLN A 514 29.37 -1.15 55.39
C GLN A 514 30.09 -2.51 55.50
N LYS A 515 31.32 -2.55 56.02
CA LYS A 515 32.09 -3.79 56.22
C LYS A 515 31.54 -4.67 57.35
N ILE A 516 30.82 -4.09 58.30
CA ILE A 516 30.30 -4.80 59.49
C ILE A 516 28.93 -5.43 59.19
N ILE A 517 28.12 -4.74 58.40
CA ILE A 517 26.76 -5.18 58.06
C ILE A 517 26.78 -6.22 56.92
N ARG A 518 25.69 -6.97 56.77
CA ARG A 518 25.58 -7.99 55.71
C ARG A 518 25.28 -7.30 54.37
N LYS A 519 25.55 -8.01 53.27
CA LYS A 519 25.13 -7.56 51.92
C LYS A 519 23.61 -7.38 51.76
N THR A 520 22.82 -8.03 52.62
CA THR A 520 21.36 -7.91 52.67
C THR A 520 20.86 -6.74 53.51
N ASP A 521 21.73 -6.15 54.32
CA ASP A 521 21.42 -4.99 55.16
C ASP A 521 21.71 -3.70 54.37
N LEU A 522 21.08 -2.59 54.76
CA LEU A 522 21.25 -1.31 54.10
C LEU A 522 21.89 -0.28 55.05
N ALA A 523 23.02 0.29 54.64
CA ALA A 523 23.58 1.47 55.27
C ALA A 523 23.26 2.72 54.46
N ALA A 524 22.82 3.77 55.15
CA ALA A 524 22.47 5.05 54.58
C ALA A 524 23.15 6.19 55.36
N ARG A 525 23.51 7.26 54.66
CA ARG A 525 23.85 8.54 55.28
C ARG A 525 22.57 9.38 55.32
N PHE A 526 22.10 9.66 56.53
CA PHE A 526 20.79 10.29 56.74
C PHE A 526 20.87 11.82 56.63
N GLY A 527 21.98 12.41 57.05
CA GLY A 527 22.34 13.82 56.91
C GLY A 527 23.59 14.16 57.71
N GLY A 528 24.43 15.10 57.25
CA GLY A 528 25.63 15.51 58.01
C GLY A 528 26.53 14.34 58.41
N ASP A 529 26.65 14.10 59.70
CA ASP A 529 27.38 13.03 60.40
C ASP A 529 26.47 11.90 60.93
N GLU A 530 25.21 11.87 60.51
CA GLU A 530 24.23 10.85 60.85
C GLU A 530 24.18 9.73 59.80
N PHE A 531 24.25 8.49 60.29
CA PHE A 531 24.11 7.28 59.51
C PHE A 531 22.94 6.46 60.04
N VAL A 532 22.29 5.71 59.16
CA VAL A 532 21.24 4.79 59.56
C VAL A 532 21.49 3.43 58.91
N VAL A 533 21.40 2.38 59.70
CA VAL A 533 21.53 1.00 59.24
C VAL A 533 20.20 0.28 59.44
N LEU A 534 19.66 -0.27 58.36
CA LEU A 534 18.52 -1.20 58.39
C LEU A 534 19.05 -2.63 58.34
N LEU A 535 18.80 -3.39 59.41
CA LEU A 535 19.10 -4.81 59.52
C LEU A 535 17.82 -5.62 59.28
N GLU A 536 17.87 -6.53 58.32
CA GLU A 536 16.73 -7.40 58.00
C GLU A 536 16.95 -8.82 58.52
N ASN A 537 15.87 -9.49 58.90
CA ASN A 537 15.87 -10.88 59.35
C ASN A 537 16.83 -11.13 60.53
N ILE A 538 16.68 -10.33 61.59
CA ILE A 538 17.44 -10.51 62.83
C ILE A 538 16.82 -11.64 63.66
N GLN A 539 17.67 -12.50 64.22
CA GLN A 539 17.23 -13.67 65.00
C GLN A 539 16.74 -13.29 66.40
N ASN A 540 17.37 -12.28 67.00
CA ASN A 540 17.07 -11.78 68.33
C ASN A 540 17.63 -10.35 68.49
N GLU A 541 17.20 -9.67 69.55
CA GLU A 541 17.68 -8.34 69.92
C GLU A 541 19.20 -8.29 70.14
N SER A 542 19.77 -9.36 70.70
CA SER A 542 21.22 -9.48 70.92
C SER A 542 22.02 -9.37 69.62
N PHE A 543 21.47 -9.79 68.48
CA PHE A 543 22.13 -9.64 67.19
C PHE A 543 22.27 -8.16 66.79
N ALA A 544 21.20 -7.38 66.93
CA ALA A 544 21.24 -5.95 66.61
C ALA A 544 22.19 -5.18 67.56
N ALA A 545 22.17 -5.53 68.85
CA ALA A 545 23.12 -5.01 69.84
C ALA A 545 24.58 -5.34 69.48
N GLN A 546 24.87 -6.59 69.10
CA GLN A 546 26.22 -6.99 68.67
C GLN A 546 26.70 -6.23 67.42
N VAL A 547 25.80 -5.94 66.48
CA VAL A 547 26.13 -5.13 65.31
C VAL A 547 26.44 -3.68 65.73
N ALA A 548 25.65 -3.10 66.64
CA ALA A 548 25.91 -1.77 67.17
C ALA A 548 27.26 -1.69 67.91
N ASP A 549 27.59 -2.67 68.76
CA ASP A 549 28.87 -2.75 69.46
C ASP A 549 30.05 -2.85 68.48
N LYS A 550 29.91 -3.67 67.44
CA LYS A 550 30.94 -3.80 66.39
C LYS A 550 31.13 -2.48 65.63
N ILE A 551 30.04 -1.77 65.31
CA ILE A 551 30.11 -0.46 64.65
C ILE A 551 30.85 0.54 65.54
N ILE A 552 30.49 0.65 66.82
CA ILE A 552 31.16 1.56 67.75
C ILE A 552 32.65 1.21 67.89
N ALA A 553 32.98 -0.08 68.04
CA ALA A 553 34.36 -0.54 68.16
C ALA A 553 35.19 -0.22 66.89
N ALA A 554 34.61 -0.42 65.70
CA ALA A 554 35.27 -0.10 64.46
C ALA A 554 35.48 1.41 64.28
N LEU A 555 34.49 2.24 64.64
CA LEU A 555 34.59 3.69 64.53
C LEU A 555 35.58 4.30 65.54
N ARG A 556 35.80 3.65 66.70
CA ARG A 556 36.80 4.06 67.71
C ARG A 556 38.25 3.86 67.32
N SER A 557 38.52 3.03 66.31
CA SER A 557 39.88 2.85 65.81
C SER A 557 40.35 4.14 65.12
N PRO A 558 41.62 4.55 65.25
CA PRO A 558 42.12 5.76 64.59
C PRO A 558 41.81 5.77 63.08
N ILE A 559 41.41 6.92 62.56
CA ILE A 559 41.15 7.18 61.14
C ILE A 559 42.23 8.11 60.61
N LEU A 560 42.93 7.69 59.56
CA LEU A 560 43.89 8.55 58.87
C LEU A 560 43.12 9.62 58.07
N LEU A 561 43.35 10.88 58.42
CA LEU A 561 42.71 12.03 57.78
C LEU A 561 43.50 12.48 56.54
N SER A 562 42.88 13.29 55.69
CA SER A 562 43.47 13.76 54.42
C SER A 562 44.76 14.59 54.57
N ASN A 563 45.03 15.11 55.77
CA ASN A 563 46.22 15.89 56.12
C ASN A 563 47.29 15.06 56.86
N ASN A 564 47.19 13.72 56.83
CA ASN A 564 48.03 12.77 57.58
C ASN A 564 47.93 12.87 59.11
N ALA A 565 46.93 13.56 59.66
CA ALA A 565 46.60 13.50 61.08
C ALA A 565 45.75 12.26 61.39
N GLU A 566 45.75 11.81 62.65
CA GLU A 566 44.86 10.76 63.12
C GLU A 566 43.64 11.38 63.81
N GLY A 567 42.45 11.10 63.27
CA GLY A 567 41.18 11.43 63.89
C GLY A 567 40.65 10.25 64.68
N GLN A 568 40.26 10.47 65.94
CA GLN A 568 39.58 9.46 66.73
C GLN A 568 38.18 9.96 67.08
N ILE A 569 37.17 9.17 66.70
CA ILE A 569 35.76 9.44 66.99
C ILE A 569 35.14 8.24 67.68
N SER A 570 33.92 8.39 68.16
CA SER A 570 33.06 7.28 68.56
C SER A 570 31.70 7.47 67.89
N ALA A 571 30.73 6.61 68.15
CA ALA A 571 29.35 6.84 67.73
C ALA A 571 28.37 6.60 68.88
N SER A 572 27.30 7.39 68.88
CA SER A 572 26.12 7.17 69.70
C SER A 572 25.07 6.51 68.82
N ILE A 573 24.53 5.35 69.25
CA ILE A 573 23.60 4.56 68.43
C ILE A 573 22.26 4.37 69.15
N GLY A 574 21.15 4.67 68.47
CA GLY A 574 19.82 4.31 68.92
C GLY A 574 19.30 3.12 68.12
N LEU A 575 18.92 2.04 68.81
CA LEU A 575 18.34 0.85 68.20
C LEU A 575 16.83 0.86 68.33
N LYS A 576 16.13 0.52 67.26
CA LYS A 576 14.72 0.15 67.33
C LYS A 576 14.48 -1.17 66.61
N ILE A 577 13.91 -2.14 67.33
CA ILE A 577 13.45 -3.41 66.77
C ILE A 577 11.99 -3.28 66.38
N PHE A 578 11.65 -3.83 65.21
CA PHE A 578 10.30 -3.80 64.68
C PHE A 578 9.98 -5.12 63.98
N ASN A 579 8.75 -5.60 64.14
CA ASN A 579 8.24 -6.89 63.67
C ASN A 579 6.76 -6.76 63.26
N ALA A 580 6.13 -7.85 62.82
CA ALA A 580 4.79 -7.86 62.21
C ALA A 580 3.60 -7.49 63.14
N SER A 581 3.80 -6.86 64.30
CA SER A 581 2.72 -6.52 65.23
C SER A 581 2.21 -5.08 65.04
N GLY A 582 1.11 -4.92 64.31
CA GLY A 582 0.33 -3.68 64.18
C GLY A 582 0.83 -2.70 63.11
N LYS A 583 0.02 -1.68 62.78
CA LYS A 583 0.37 -0.63 61.80
C LYS A 583 1.56 0.19 62.31
N GLN A 584 2.77 -0.19 61.91
CA GLN A 584 3.98 0.58 62.20
C GLN A 584 4.20 1.61 61.09
N HIS A 585 4.27 2.89 61.47
CA HIS A 585 4.63 3.96 60.54
C HIS A 585 6.14 4.16 60.50
N ILE A 586 6.66 4.43 59.31
CA ILE A 586 8.10 4.62 59.06
C ILE A 586 8.66 5.73 59.96
N ASP A 587 7.95 6.85 60.08
CA ASP A 587 8.37 7.99 60.90
C ASP A 587 8.44 7.63 62.39
N ASP A 588 7.56 6.76 62.90
CA ASP A 588 7.60 6.33 64.30
C ASP A 588 8.83 5.48 64.61
N ILE A 589 9.19 4.57 63.70
CA ILE A 589 10.38 3.71 63.83
C ILE A 589 11.65 4.56 63.84
N LEU A 590 11.78 5.50 62.89
CA LEU A 590 12.93 6.40 62.80
C LEU A 590 13.00 7.34 64.01
N ASN A 591 11.87 7.94 64.42
CA ASN A 591 11.83 8.87 65.56
C ASN A 591 12.16 8.18 66.89
N GLN A 592 11.76 6.92 67.09
CA GLN A 592 12.10 6.17 68.29
C GLN A 592 13.60 5.82 68.33
N ALA A 593 14.16 5.40 67.20
CA ALA A 593 15.59 5.15 67.09
C ALA A 593 16.41 6.44 67.31
N ASP A 594 15.99 7.56 66.74
CA ASP A 594 16.62 8.87 66.95
C ASP A 594 16.59 9.31 68.42
N LYS A 595 15.43 9.18 69.10
CA LYS A 595 15.33 9.47 70.55
C LYS A 595 16.27 8.60 71.38
N ALA A 596 16.38 7.30 71.08
CA ALA A 596 17.32 6.42 71.77
C ALA A 596 18.78 6.82 71.50
N MET A 597 19.12 7.27 70.28
CA MET A 597 20.46 7.78 69.97
C MET A 597 20.78 9.03 70.83
N TYR A 598 19.84 9.96 70.99
CA TYR A 598 20.00 11.10 71.87
C TYR A 598 20.14 10.70 73.35
N GLU A 599 19.46 9.65 73.80
CA GLU A 599 19.69 9.09 75.14
C GLU A 599 21.11 8.53 75.29
N ALA A 600 21.62 7.83 74.28
CA ALA A 600 23.00 7.34 74.26
C ALA A 600 24.02 8.49 74.39
N LYS A 601 23.77 9.63 73.72
CA LYS A 601 24.57 10.85 73.88
C LYS A 601 24.53 11.39 75.31
N ARG A 602 23.35 11.44 75.93
CA ARG A 602 23.19 11.93 77.32
C ARG A 602 23.85 11.03 78.36
N ARG A 603 23.94 9.72 78.09
CA ARG A 603 24.58 8.73 78.98
C ARG A 603 26.11 8.71 78.88
N GLY A 604 26.72 9.64 78.15
CA GLY A 604 28.18 9.78 78.07
C GLY A 604 28.80 9.44 76.72
N LYS A 605 27.99 9.29 75.65
CA LYS A 605 28.43 9.00 74.27
C LYS A 605 29.10 7.63 74.10
N GLY A 606 29.39 7.23 72.87
CA GLY A 606 30.12 6.02 72.55
C GLY A 606 29.47 4.72 72.99
N GLN A 607 28.15 4.68 73.02
CA GLN A 607 27.36 3.53 73.44
C GLN A 607 26.08 3.46 72.60
N TRP A 608 25.28 2.42 72.83
CA TRP A 608 23.97 2.29 72.21
C TRP A 608 22.85 2.23 73.24
N VAL A 609 21.64 2.62 72.85
CA VAL A 609 20.41 2.51 73.65
C VAL A 609 19.32 1.89 72.78
N LEU A 610 18.53 0.98 73.35
CA LEU A 610 17.36 0.38 72.70
C LEU A 610 16.07 1.15 73.08
N ALA A 611 15.23 1.43 72.07
CA ALA A 611 14.02 2.24 72.15
C ALA A 611 12.72 1.49 72.48
#